data_AF-A0A7Y4KM32-F1
#
_entry.id   AF-A0A7Y4KM32-F1
#
_cell.length_a   1.000
_cell.length_b   1.000
_cell.length_c   1.000
_cell.angle_alpha   90.00
_cell.angle_beta   90.00
_cell.angle_gamma   90.00
#
_symmetry.space_group_name_H-M   'P 1'
#
loop_
_entity.id
_entity.type
_entity.pdbx_description
1 polymer ?
#
loop_
_entity_poly.entity_id
_entity_poly.type
_entity_poly.pdbx_seq_one_letter_code
_entity_poly.pdbx_strand_id
1 'polypeptide(L)'
;MKTERMMTGRGLQGFAWVLTTLAMALTSTGCGDECVDDFDCRDQGTPAEGQRYACVENRCELTSNPVPDAGTGTDAGTSTDAGTTTDAGSTVDAGTDAGTGGDAGTTTDAGTSTDAGTTTDAGTTTDAGTGTDAGTTTDAGTGTDAGTQTDAGTDTDAGTENDAGTGSDAGTDPCESATYDPKLGTLQLQTGFVAGESAPLPVAAGPVGVTPGPTYSLYTVVSEGYTGPHALYSLGTWPQVSLGATPLFDVAAPADRGPSAALFLSPFVETDGQRVLTGYTKSGGGFPGSVGVYDSAAPSAPTYVSASSNFSAGVVPGAFLVNGGGLGTVSAGLGIYALKTDTFTALKVGTLPPETGGSGFTAVSTNGVAMLGYFSDDTFLNEGRAVGPATIARALTSGTPFDVAAAPALDVGSNFVAASGHGEGVSVLRGDYVPPDYNFAATDISRFAFTVTDAGATVIIGARQPVLVYVDQCTSVTGLTSLGTDLLVGVDDKNGTRLVRIQQAPQAR
;
A
#
# COMPACT_ATOMS: atom_id res chain seq x y z
N MET A 1 5.94 49.11 43.70
CA MET A 1 4.54 49.60 43.74
C MET A 1 3.91 49.04 42.47
N LYS A 2 2.99 48.06 42.46
CA LYS A 2 1.93 47.61 43.40
C LYS A 2 0.65 48.45 43.35
N THR A 3 -0.21 48.14 42.38
CA THR A 3 -1.67 48.28 42.52
C THR A 3 -2.38 47.21 41.68
N GLU A 4 -3.00 46.24 42.35
CA GLU A 4 -4.08 45.41 41.80
C GLU A 4 -5.44 46.01 42.23
N ARG A 5 -6.56 45.25 42.02
CA ARG A 5 -7.96 45.48 42.49
C ARG A 5 -8.87 46.24 41.50
N MET A 6 -10.19 45.98 41.45
CA MET A 6 -11.06 45.01 42.15
C MET A 6 -12.27 44.66 41.24
N MET A 7 -12.62 43.39 41.04
CA MET A 7 -13.70 42.61 41.70
C MET A 7 -15.17 42.96 41.39
N THR A 8 -15.89 41.93 40.92
CA THR A 8 -17.27 41.50 41.28
C THR A 8 -18.51 42.38 41.01
N GLY A 9 -19.58 41.74 40.52
CA GLY A 9 -20.94 42.30 40.52
C GLY A 9 -21.99 41.42 39.81
N ARG A 10 -22.46 40.34 40.44
CA ARG A 10 -23.65 39.58 39.98
C ARG A 10 -24.94 40.22 40.51
N GLY A 11 -26.02 40.21 39.71
CA GLY A 11 -27.32 39.77 40.24
C GLY A 11 -28.58 40.60 39.96
N LEU A 12 -29.42 40.02 39.09
CA LEU A 12 -30.86 39.75 39.30
C LEU A 12 -31.95 40.85 39.13
N GLN A 13 -33.03 40.39 38.46
CA GLN A 13 -34.41 40.89 38.40
C GLN A 13 -34.65 42.26 37.69
N GLY A 14 -35.65 42.42 36.81
CA GLY A 14 -36.52 41.43 36.16
C GLY A 14 -37.96 41.91 35.98
N PHE A 15 -38.46 41.98 34.74
CA PHE A 15 -39.88 42.13 34.36
C PHE A 15 -40.12 41.49 32.98
N ALA A 16 -41.37 41.17 32.63
CA ALA A 16 -41.68 40.26 31.51
C ALA A 16 -42.92 40.68 30.67
N TRP A 17 -43.00 40.14 29.45
CA TRP A 17 -44.01 40.36 28.40
C TRP A 17 -44.01 41.80 27.83
N VAL A 18 -44.24 42.05 26.53
CA VAL A 18 -45.18 41.43 25.56
C VAL A 18 -44.53 41.25 24.17
N LEU A 19 -45.06 40.33 23.35
CA LEU A 19 -44.65 40.15 21.94
C LEU A 19 -45.19 41.29 21.04
N THR A 20 -44.33 41.82 20.17
CA THR A 20 -44.75 42.40 18.88
C THR A 20 -43.73 42.02 17.80
N THR A 21 -44.13 41.19 16.85
CA THR A 21 -43.28 40.74 15.73
C THR A 21 -43.25 41.78 14.61
N LEU A 22 -42.07 42.33 14.31
CA LEU A 22 -41.82 43.04 13.05
C LEU A 22 -40.35 42.84 12.62
N ALA A 23 -40.08 41.73 11.95
CA ALA A 23 -38.83 41.50 11.22
C ALA A 23 -39.11 41.76 9.73
N MET A 24 -38.40 42.72 9.13
CA MET A 24 -38.57 43.09 7.72
C MET A 24 -37.23 43.02 7.00
N ALA A 25 -37.23 42.27 5.90
CA ALA A 25 -36.22 42.20 4.85
C ALA A 25 -34.77 41.80 5.26
N LEU A 26 -34.33 40.66 4.74
CA LEU A 26 -33.18 40.64 3.83
C LEU A 26 -33.43 39.58 2.75
N THR A 27 -33.61 40.01 1.50
CA THR A 27 -33.67 39.12 0.33
C THR A 27 -32.27 38.99 -0.26
N SER A 28 -31.53 37.96 0.14
CA SER A 28 -30.22 37.62 -0.44
C SER A 28 -30.38 36.52 -1.49
N THR A 29 -30.59 36.91 -2.75
CA THR A 29 -30.38 36.02 -3.89
C THR A 29 -28.88 35.77 -4.03
N GLY A 30 -28.41 34.67 -3.45
CA GLY A 30 -27.01 34.27 -3.38
C GLY A 30 -26.84 32.79 -3.69
N CYS A 31 -27.41 32.33 -4.80
CA CYS A 31 -27.17 30.99 -5.33
C CYS A 31 -25.74 30.92 -5.86
N GLY A 32 -24.80 30.54 -5.01
CA GLY A 32 -23.67 29.73 -5.44
C GLY A 32 -24.13 28.30 -5.65
N ASP A 33 -23.31 27.51 -6.34
CA ASP A 33 -23.50 26.07 -6.48
C ASP A 33 -23.40 25.40 -5.10
N GLU A 34 -24.38 24.54 -4.77
CA GLU A 34 -24.50 23.86 -3.47
C GLU A 34 -23.71 22.53 -3.45
N CYS A 35 -23.38 22.00 -4.63
CA CYS A 35 -22.47 20.87 -4.86
C CYS A 35 -21.88 20.92 -6.28
N VAL A 36 -20.75 20.25 -6.47
CA VAL A 36 -20.13 19.94 -7.77
C VAL A 36 -20.32 18.46 -8.14
N ASP A 37 -20.32 17.56 -7.14
CA ASP A 37 -20.68 16.15 -7.31
C ASP A 37 -21.34 15.54 -6.03
N ASP A 38 -21.76 14.27 -6.08
CA ASP A 38 -22.43 13.55 -4.98
C ASP A 38 -21.64 13.58 -3.65
N PHE A 39 -20.31 13.80 -3.68
CA PHE A 39 -19.43 13.84 -2.52
C PHE A 39 -19.70 15.07 -1.63
N ASP A 40 -20.04 16.22 -2.20
CA ASP A 40 -20.29 17.46 -1.44
C ASP A 40 -21.57 17.36 -0.59
N CYS A 41 -22.52 16.52 -1.00
CA CYS A 41 -23.82 16.37 -0.33
C CYS A 41 -23.81 15.56 0.97
N ARG A 42 -22.64 15.19 1.49
CA ARG A 42 -22.47 14.42 2.75
C ARG A 42 -23.13 15.06 3.97
N ASP A 43 -23.09 16.39 4.07
CA ASP A 43 -23.42 17.13 5.29
C ASP A 43 -24.93 17.37 5.44
N GLN A 44 -25.73 16.94 4.45
CA GLN A 44 -27.20 16.93 4.50
C GLN A 44 -27.75 15.87 5.50
N GLY A 45 -26.88 15.04 6.09
CA GLY A 45 -27.21 14.06 7.13
C GLY A 45 -27.50 12.66 6.58
N THR A 46 -27.88 11.74 7.47
CA THR A 46 -28.17 10.35 7.08
C THR A 46 -29.51 10.25 6.33
N PRO A 47 -29.52 9.81 5.05
CA PRO A 47 -30.75 9.56 4.30
C PRO A 47 -31.48 8.31 4.84
N ALA A 48 -32.75 8.14 4.49
CA ALA A 48 -33.49 6.94 4.84
C ALA A 48 -33.04 5.72 4.01
N GLU A 49 -33.36 4.51 4.50
CA GLU A 49 -32.99 3.24 3.86
C GLU A 49 -33.46 3.18 2.39
N GLY A 50 -32.54 2.79 1.50
CA GLY A 50 -32.78 2.76 0.05
C GLY A 50 -32.67 4.13 -0.65
N GLN A 51 -32.26 5.20 0.03
CA GLN A 51 -32.06 6.53 -0.54
C GLN A 51 -30.62 7.04 -0.33
N ARG A 52 -30.21 8.00 -1.16
CA ARG A 52 -28.99 8.80 -0.97
C ARG A 52 -29.22 10.27 -1.33
N TYR A 53 -28.41 11.18 -0.80
CA TYR A 53 -28.26 12.50 -1.41
C TYR A 53 -27.37 12.39 -2.65
N ALA A 54 -27.71 13.12 -3.70
CA ALA A 54 -26.96 13.20 -4.96
C ALA A 54 -26.93 14.65 -5.46
N CYS A 55 -25.92 15.01 -6.24
CA CYS A 55 -25.81 16.35 -6.82
C CYS A 55 -26.60 16.42 -8.13
N VAL A 56 -27.72 17.14 -8.11
CA VAL A 56 -28.65 17.34 -9.23
C VAL A 56 -28.74 18.83 -9.51
N GLU A 57 -28.38 19.25 -10.73
CA GLU A 57 -28.36 20.66 -11.16
C GLU A 57 -27.65 21.59 -10.13
N ASN A 58 -26.48 21.16 -9.67
CA ASN A 58 -25.62 21.82 -8.67
C ASN A 58 -26.28 21.99 -7.28
N ARG A 59 -27.25 21.11 -6.94
CA ARG A 59 -27.95 21.09 -5.64
C ARG A 59 -28.09 19.68 -5.08
N CYS A 60 -28.12 19.58 -3.75
CA CYS A 60 -28.21 18.29 -3.08
C CYS A 60 -29.66 17.81 -2.97
N GLU A 61 -30.03 16.84 -3.80
CA GLU A 61 -31.37 16.26 -3.84
C GLU A 61 -31.39 14.80 -3.39
N LEU A 62 -32.51 14.37 -2.80
CA LEU A 62 -32.67 13.03 -2.24
C LEU A 62 -33.20 12.07 -3.32
N THR A 63 -32.39 11.11 -3.74
CA THR A 63 -32.70 10.13 -4.79
C THR A 63 -32.76 8.71 -4.26
N SER A 64 -33.47 7.82 -4.95
CA SER A 64 -33.48 6.39 -4.65
C SER A 64 -32.18 5.71 -5.12
N ASN A 65 -31.70 4.73 -4.36
CA ASN A 65 -30.58 3.90 -4.79
C ASN A 65 -30.97 3.04 -6.00
N PRO A 66 -30.13 2.97 -7.05
CA PRO A 66 -30.43 2.15 -8.22
C PRO A 66 -30.34 0.67 -7.85
N VAL A 67 -31.49 -0.01 -7.85
CA VAL A 67 -31.54 -1.47 -7.80
C VAL A 67 -31.01 -2.02 -9.13
N PRO A 68 -30.06 -2.97 -9.14
CA PRO A 68 -29.65 -3.64 -10.37
C PRO A 68 -30.83 -4.42 -10.96
N ASP A 69 -31.36 -3.95 -12.09
CA ASP A 69 -32.48 -4.61 -12.76
C ASP A 69 -32.02 -5.92 -13.38
N ALA A 70 -32.53 -7.04 -12.86
CA ALA A 70 -32.19 -8.39 -13.29
C ALA A 70 -32.89 -8.72 -14.62
N GLY A 71 -32.41 -8.09 -15.69
CA GLY A 71 -33.01 -8.13 -17.03
C GLY A 71 -33.33 -9.56 -17.49
N THR A 72 -34.61 -9.82 -17.74
CA THR A 72 -35.16 -11.14 -18.08
C THR A 72 -34.84 -11.51 -19.53
N GLY A 73 -33.57 -11.84 -19.78
CA GLY A 73 -33.09 -12.35 -21.05
C GLY A 73 -33.69 -13.72 -21.38
N THR A 74 -34.73 -13.73 -22.22
CA THR A 74 -35.16 -14.94 -22.93
C THR A 74 -34.08 -15.39 -23.90
N ASP A 75 -33.72 -16.68 -23.88
CA ASP A 75 -33.06 -17.33 -25.01
C ASP A 75 -33.82 -18.61 -25.41
N ALA A 76 -33.79 -18.93 -26.70
CA ALA A 76 -34.66 -19.93 -27.32
C ALA A 76 -33.83 -20.95 -28.11
N GLY A 77 -33.65 -22.15 -27.52
CA GLY A 77 -32.71 -23.17 -28.01
C GLY A 77 -33.29 -24.59 -28.10
N THR A 78 -34.49 -24.76 -28.64
CA THR A 78 -35.07 -26.12 -28.83
C THR A 78 -34.28 -26.94 -29.86
N SER A 79 -33.73 -28.07 -29.42
CA SER A 79 -33.50 -29.24 -30.27
C SER A 79 -33.88 -30.51 -29.50
N THR A 80 -34.26 -31.58 -30.20
CA THR A 80 -35.05 -32.67 -29.60
C THR A 80 -34.63 -34.04 -30.14
N ASP A 81 -34.54 -35.00 -29.22
CA ASP A 81 -34.46 -36.47 -29.41
C ASP A 81 -33.33 -37.09 -30.24
N ALA A 82 -32.65 -38.07 -29.66
CA ALA A 82 -32.95 -39.48 -29.95
C ALA A 82 -32.09 -40.44 -29.09
N GLY A 83 -32.69 -41.56 -28.64
CA GLY A 83 -31.95 -42.81 -28.40
C GLY A 83 -31.99 -43.40 -26.98
N THR A 84 -33.05 -44.16 -26.67
CA THR A 84 -33.08 -45.10 -25.54
C THR A 84 -32.69 -46.52 -25.97
N THR A 85 -31.79 -47.19 -25.24
CA THR A 85 -31.70 -48.67 -25.17
C THR A 85 -30.96 -49.12 -23.90
N THR A 86 -31.18 -50.38 -23.50
CA THR A 86 -30.75 -50.94 -22.20
C THR A 86 -29.74 -52.09 -22.37
N ASP A 87 -29.03 -52.36 -21.28
CA ASP A 87 -28.57 -53.68 -20.80
C ASP A 87 -27.15 -54.23 -21.09
N ALA A 88 -26.64 -54.87 -20.03
CA ALA A 88 -25.66 -55.96 -19.89
C ALA A 88 -24.35 -56.00 -20.73
N GLY A 89 -23.20 -56.01 -20.01
CA GLY A 89 -21.89 -56.47 -20.47
C GLY A 89 -20.93 -56.63 -19.28
N SER A 90 -20.02 -57.62 -19.29
CA SER A 90 -19.19 -57.96 -18.11
C SER A 90 -17.74 -58.31 -18.46
N THR A 91 -16.92 -58.50 -17.42
CA THR A 91 -15.57 -59.10 -17.35
C THR A 91 -14.36 -58.38 -17.99
N VAL A 92 -13.34 -58.14 -17.14
CA VAL A 92 -11.90 -58.57 -17.24
C VAL A 92 -11.18 -58.24 -18.57
N ASP A 93 -10.06 -57.51 -18.58
CA ASP A 93 -8.75 -58.01 -18.11
C ASP A 93 -7.70 -56.89 -17.82
N ALA A 94 -6.57 -57.25 -17.19
CA ALA A 94 -5.44 -56.36 -16.91
C ALA A 94 -4.07 -57.07 -16.94
N GLY A 95 -3.41 -57.05 -18.10
CA GLY A 95 -2.00 -57.39 -18.29
C GLY A 95 -1.32 -56.38 -19.25
N THR A 96 0.01 -56.36 -19.44
CA THR A 96 1.06 -57.31 -18.99
C THR A 96 2.43 -56.60 -18.98
N ASP A 97 3.46 -57.26 -18.41
CA ASP A 97 4.91 -57.07 -18.67
C ASP A 97 5.60 -55.77 -18.21
N ALA A 98 6.90 -55.74 -17.84
CA ALA A 98 7.89 -56.78 -17.49
C ALA A 98 9.08 -56.09 -16.76
N GLY A 99 10.02 -56.75 -16.06
CA GLY A 99 10.26 -58.17 -15.75
C GLY A 99 11.68 -58.36 -15.16
N THR A 100 12.08 -59.61 -14.83
CA THR A 100 13.40 -60.03 -14.24
C THR A 100 13.74 -59.48 -12.84
N GLY A 101 14.36 -60.20 -11.88
CA GLY A 101 14.91 -61.57 -11.81
C GLY A 101 16.35 -61.57 -11.26
N GLY A 102 16.78 -62.36 -10.27
CA GLY A 102 16.09 -63.34 -9.40
C GLY A 102 17.01 -63.91 -8.28
N ASP A 103 16.46 -64.78 -7.44
CA ASP A 103 17.06 -65.77 -6.50
C ASP A 103 18.27 -65.44 -5.59
N ALA A 104 17.99 -65.25 -4.28
CA ALA A 104 18.58 -65.98 -3.12
C ALA A 104 18.14 -65.34 -1.78
N GLY A 105 17.80 -66.06 -0.69
CA GLY A 105 17.56 -67.50 -0.51
C GLY A 105 17.25 -67.88 0.96
N THR A 106 16.44 -68.94 1.15
CA THR A 106 16.34 -69.84 2.34
C THR A 106 16.00 -69.31 3.76
N THR A 107 14.82 -69.74 4.27
CA THR A 107 14.54 -70.37 5.61
C THR A 107 14.72 -69.56 6.93
N THR A 108 14.04 -69.83 8.06
CA THR A 108 12.80 -70.60 8.41
C THR A 108 12.40 -70.33 9.90
N ASP A 109 11.09 -70.34 10.19
CA ASP A 109 10.36 -70.53 11.46
C ASP A 109 10.84 -70.03 12.86
N ALA A 110 9.87 -69.42 13.56
CA ALA A 110 9.44 -69.61 14.95
C ALA A 110 10.40 -69.48 16.17
N GLY A 111 9.90 -68.80 17.21
CA GLY A 111 10.45 -68.86 18.58
C GLY A 111 9.70 -67.94 19.55
N THR A 112 9.25 -68.46 20.70
CA THR A 112 8.48 -67.71 21.72
C THR A 112 9.26 -67.45 23.02
N SER A 113 8.91 -66.35 23.68
CA SER A 113 8.76 -66.16 25.15
C SER A 113 9.98 -66.17 26.12
N THR A 114 10.12 -65.02 26.82
CA THR A 114 10.37 -64.85 28.27
C THR A 114 11.80 -64.63 28.82
N ASP A 115 11.85 -63.86 29.93
CA ASP A 115 12.97 -63.16 30.59
C ASP A 115 14.02 -63.99 31.37
N ALA A 116 15.17 -63.35 31.71
CA ALA A 116 15.75 -63.36 33.06
C ALA A 116 16.96 -62.40 33.30
N GLY A 117 16.87 -61.48 34.29
CA GLY A 117 17.97 -60.98 35.17
C GLY A 117 19.04 -60.00 34.63
N THR A 118 19.83 -59.29 35.46
CA THR A 118 19.81 -59.07 36.94
C THR A 118 20.83 -57.98 37.43
N THR A 119 20.43 -57.10 38.37
CA THR A 119 21.26 -56.41 39.45
C THR A 119 22.38 -55.40 39.03
N THR A 120 22.90 -54.43 39.85
CA THR A 120 22.87 -54.13 41.32
C THR A 120 23.01 -52.61 41.64
N ASP A 121 22.72 -52.19 42.89
CA ASP A 121 22.71 -50.81 43.46
C ASP A 121 24.06 -50.10 43.81
N ALA A 122 24.00 -48.75 43.94
CA ALA A 122 24.48 -47.91 45.08
C ALA A 122 24.59 -46.39 44.68
N GLY A 123 24.39 -45.36 45.52
CA GLY A 123 23.93 -45.30 46.92
C GLY A 123 24.06 -43.89 47.56
N THR A 124 23.65 -43.79 48.85
CA THR A 124 23.65 -42.61 49.76
C THR A 124 22.47 -41.61 49.64
N THR A 125 22.51 -40.54 50.46
CA THR A 125 21.41 -40.12 51.38
C THR A 125 21.80 -38.83 52.12
N THR A 126 20.84 -37.98 52.57
CA THR A 126 20.86 -37.24 53.88
C THR A 126 19.55 -36.46 54.13
N ASP A 127 18.90 -36.73 55.28
CA ASP A 127 18.10 -35.93 56.23
C ASP A 127 17.80 -34.41 56.01
N ALA A 128 16.76 -33.80 56.64
CA ALA A 128 15.56 -34.27 57.35
C ALA A 128 14.60 -33.09 57.67
N GLY A 129 13.35 -33.34 58.11
CA GLY A 129 12.43 -32.30 58.60
C GLY A 129 11.05 -32.79 59.08
N THR A 130 10.87 -32.97 60.39
CA THR A 130 9.58 -33.29 61.07
C THR A 130 8.77 -32.02 61.39
N GLY A 131 7.44 -32.02 61.52
CA GLY A 131 6.42 -33.09 61.37
C GLY A 131 5.09 -32.72 62.08
N THR A 132 4.00 -33.43 61.74
CA THR A 132 2.68 -33.57 62.45
C THR A 132 1.84 -32.30 62.76
N ASP A 133 0.51 -32.36 62.99
CA ASP A 133 -0.41 -33.51 63.21
C ASP A 133 -1.88 -33.28 62.76
N ALA A 134 -2.66 -34.37 62.79
CA ALA A 134 -4.14 -34.52 62.75
C ALA A 134 -4.93 -34.10 61.47
N GLY A 135 -5.90 -34.89 60.97
CA GLY A 135 -6.26 -36.28 61.33
C GLY A 135 -7.57 -36.80 60.69
N THR A 136 -7.67 -38.13 60.50
CA THR A 136 -8.88 -39.00 60.30
C THR A 136 -9.92 -38.64 59.20
N THR A 137 -10.21 -39.42 58.14
CA THR A 137 -10.76 -40.83 58.03
C THR A 137 -12.19 -40.97 58.63
N THR A 138 -13.23 -41.55 58.01
CA THR A 138 -13.38 -42.53 56.89
C THR A 138 -14.73 -42.34 56.12
N ASP A 139 -14.90 -43.05 55.00
CA ASP A 139 -15.99 -43.07 54.01
C ASP A 139 -17.19 -44.03 54.33
N ALA A 140 -18.30 -43.88 53.57
CA ALA A 140 -19.48 -44.75 53.37
C ALA A 140 -20.44 -45.08 54.56
N GLY A 141 -21.76 -45.32 54.38
CA GLY A 141 -22.62 -45.15 53.18
C GLY A 141 -23.99 -45.88 53.24
N THR A 142 -24.99 -45.40 52.47
CA THR A 142 -26.27 -46.04 52.05
C THR A 142 -27.42 -46.30 53.06
N GLY A 143 -28.70 -46.18 52.61
CA GLY A 143 -29.91 -46.74 53.27
C GLY A 143 -31.23 -45.93 53.13
N THR A 144 -32.21 -46.42 52.36
CA THR A 144 -33.62 -45.93 52.21
C THR A 144 -34.55 -46.49 53.30
N ASP A 145 -35.86 -46.19 53.48
CA ASP A 145 -36.95 -45.47 52.74
C ASP A 145 -38.06 -45.07 53.78
N ALA A 146 -39.26 -44.46 53.56
CA ALA A 146 -40.07 -43.90 52.45
C ALA A 146 -41.13 -42.91 53.05
N GLY A 147 -41.99 -42.24 52.26
CA GLY A 147 -43.02 -41.33 52.84
C GLY A 147 -44.08 -40.60 51.98
N THR A 148 -44.80 -41.30 51.07
CA THR A 148 -46.17 -40.97 50.55
C THR A 148 -46.63 -39.51 50.22
N GLN A 149 -46.72 -39.22 48.91
CA GLN A 149 -47.81 -38.56 48.14
C GLN A 149 -48.59 -37.31 48.63
N THR A 150 -48.78 -36.38 47.67
CA THR A 150 -50.09 -35.78 47.28
C THR A 150 -50.03 -35.46 45.77
N ASP A 151 -51.18 -35.36 45.10
CA ASP A 151 -51.34 -35.40 43.63
C ASP A 151 -52.04 -34.12 43.07
N ALA A 152 -52.22 -34.06 41.74
CA ALA A 152 -53.04 -33.15 40.91
C ALA A 152 -52.34 -31.96 40.20
N GLY A 153 -51.82 -32.25 39.01
CA GLY A 153 -52.35 -31.68 37.75
C GLY A 153 -51.94 -30.28 37.29
N THR A 154 -51.21 -30.21 36.16
CA THR A 154 -51.78 -29.82 34.84
C THR A 154 -50.78 -30.10 33.73
N ASP A 155 -51.23 -30.74 32.63
CA ASP A 155 -50.49 -30.72 31.36
C ASP A 155 -50.52 -29.31 30.75
N THR A 156 -49.48 -28.94 29.99
CA THR A 156 -49.51 -27.82 29.05
C THR A 156 -48.58 -28.14 27.89
N ASP A 157 -49.02 -27.83 26.68
CA ASP A 157 -48.43 -28.29 25.42
C ASP A 157 -46.98 -27.86 25.15
N ALA A 158 -46.39 -28.54 24.17
CA ALA A 158 -45.07 -28.30 23.62
C ALA A 158 -44.69 -26.82 23.49
N GLY A 159 -43.77 -26.38 24.35
CA GLY A 159 -42.96 -25.21 24.07
C GLY A 159 -42.07 -25.51 22.88
N THR A 160 -42.25 -24.76 21.78
CA THR A 160 -41.49 -24.88 20.54
C THR A 160 -39.98 -24.91 20.84
N GLU A 161 -39.23 -25.74 20.11
CA GLU A 161 -37.78 -25.62 20.09
C GLU A 161 -37.42 -24.18 19.70
N ASN A 162 -36.61 -23.51 20.52
CA ASN A 162 -35.95 -22.29 20.08
C ASN A 162 -34.96 -22.71 19.00
N ASP A 163 -35.40 -22.63 17.75
CA ASP A 163 -34.59 -22.75 16.56
C ASP A 163 -33.30 -21.95 16.77
N ALA A 164 -32.17 -22.53 16.39
CA ALA A 164 -30.84 -22.03 16.71
C ALA A 164 -30.57 -20.77 15.89
N GLY A 165 -31.12 -19.65 16.38
CA GLY A 165 -31.31 -18.40 15.65
C GLY A 165 -30.10 -18.09 14.79
N THR A 166 -30.32 -18.16 13.47
CA THR A 166 -29.28 -18.18 12.44
C THR A 166 -28.16 -17.22 12.81
N GLY A 167 -27.00 -17.78 13.18
CA GLY A 167 -25.87 -16.99 13.66
C GLY A 167 -25.61 -15.87 12.67
N SER A 168 -25.64 -14.63 13.16
CA SER A 168 -25.54 -13.43 12.31
C SER A 168 -24.42 -13.62 11.31
N ASP A 169 -24.76 -13.61 10.02
CA ASP A 169 -23.79 -13.90 8.97
C ASP A 169 -22.58 -12.99 9.17
N ALA A 170 -21.41 -13.62 9.33
CA ALA A 170 -20.16 -12.94 9.59
C ALA A 170 -19.68 -12.40 8.25
N GLY A 171 -20.37 -11.35 7.78
CA GLY A 171 -20.50 -10.98 6.38
C GLY A 171 -19.21 -11.19 5.60
N THR A 172 -19.27 -12.15 4.66
CA THR A 172 -18.11 -12.63 3.90
C THR A 172 -17.32 -11.44 3.37
N ASP A 173 -16.01 -11.46 3.56
CA ASP A 173 -15.13 -10.38 3.10
C ASP A 173 -15.44 -10.06 1.62
N PRO A 174 -15.83 -8.81 1.28
CA PRO A 174 -16.14 -8.45 -0.10
C PRO A 174 -14.97 -8.76 -1.04
N CYS A 175 -13.74 -8.78 -0.54
CA CYS A 175 -12.55 -9.13 -1.32
C CYS A 175 -12.46 -10.63 -1.66
N GLU A 176 -13.07 -11.53 -0.89
CA GLU A 176 -13.18 -12.95 -1.26
C GLU A 176 -14.10 -13.13 -2.49
N SER A 177 -15.23 -12.42 -2.52
CA SER A 177 -16.26 -12.53 -3.57
C SER A 177 -16.08 -11.58 -4.76
N ALA A 178 -15.27 -10.52 -4.63
CA ALA A 178 -14.97 -9.58 -5.70
C ALA A 178 -14.34 -10.25 -6.94
N THR A 179 -14.59 -9.64 -8.10
CA THR A 179 -14.08 -10.08 -9.41
C THR A 179 -12.76 -9.38 -9.74
N TYR A 180 -11.74 -10.14 -10.12
CA TYR A 180 -10.38 -9.65 -10.35
C TYR A 180 -9.97 -9.82 -11.82
N ASP A 181 -9.47 -8.76 -12.45
CA ASP A 181 -8.67 -8.84 -13.67
C ASP A 181 -7.31 -9.49 -13.35
N PRO A 182 -6.80 -10.43 -14.17
CA PRO A 182 -5.55 -11.15 -13.88
C PRO A 182 -4.29 -10.28 -13.87
N LYS A 183 -4.37 -9.00 -14.29
CA LYS A 183 -3.32 -8.01 -14.17
C LYS A 183 -3.66 -6.99 -13.08
N LEU A 184 -4.81 -6.33 -13.19
CA LEU A 184 -5.16 -5.14 -12.41
C LEU A 184 -5.91 -5.44 -11.09
N GLY A 185 -6.33 -6.69 -10.88
CA GLY A 185 -7.18 -7.03 -9.75
C GLY A 185 -8.53 -6.34 -9.86
N THR A 186 -8.95 -5.66 -8.80
CA THR A 186 -10.19 -4.86 -8.77
C THR A 186 -10.01 -3.42 -9.30
N LEU A 187 -8.77 -2.99 -9.62
CA LEU A 187 -8.51 -1.62 -10.11
C LEU A 187 -9.08 -1.40 -11.53
N GLN A 188 -9.91 -0.36 -11.70
CA GLN A 188 -10.55 -0.06 -12.98
C GLN A 188 -9.68 0.84 -13.85
N LEU A 189 -9.19 0.30 -14.97
CA LEU A 189 -8.47 1.05 -16.01
C LEU A 189 -9.37 2.07 -16.71
N GLN A 190 -8.87 3.29 -16.84
CA GLN A 190 -9.63 4.42 -17.36
C GLN A 190 -9.44 4.61 -18.87
N THR A 191 -10.37 5.35 -19.49
CA THR A 191 -10.35 5.60 -20.94
C THR A 191 -9.09 6.38 -21.36
N GLY A 192 -8.50 5.98 -22.49
CA GLY A 192 -7.23 6.54 -22.95
C GLY A 192 -5.97 5.80 -22.43
N PHE A 193 -6.12 4.70 -21.69
CA PHE A 193 -5.01 3.85 -21.24
C PHE A 193 -5.20 2.37 -21.63
N VAL A 194 -4.11 1.60 -21.63
CA VAL A 194 -4.08 0.16 -21.96
C VAL A 194 -3.19 -0.58 -20.97
N ALA A 195 -3.67 -1.69 -20.40
CA ALA A 195 -2.87 -2.60 -19.58
C ALA A 195 -2.08 -3.58 -20.46
N GLY A 196 -0.79 -3.31 -20.65
CA GLY A 196 0.18 -4.04 -21.47
C GLY A 196 0.62 -5.38 -20.84
N GLU A 197 1.92 -5.65 -20.79
CA GLU A 197 2.39 -6.88 -20.12
C GLU A 197 2.25 -6.79 -18.59
N SER A 198 2.26 -7.94 -17.94
CA SER A 198 2.28 -8.08 -16.48
C SER A 198 3.24 -9.19 -16.08
N ALA A 199 3.96 -9.02 -14.97
CA ALA A 199 4.96 -9.97 -14.50
C ALA A 199 4.92 -10.11 -12.97
N PRO A 200 5.01 -11.32 -12.39
CA PRO A 200 5.09 -11.50 -10.95
C PRO A 200 6.26 -10.73 -10.34
N LEU A 201 6.05 -10.11 -9.17
CA LEU A 201 7.08 -9.46 -8.40
C LEU A 201 7.48 -10.38 -7.23
N PRO A 202 8.76 -10.75 -7.05
CA PRO A 202 9.18 -11.55 -5.91
C PRO A 202 8.85 -10.84 -4.59
N VAL A 203 8.23 -11.53 -3.62
CA VAL A 203 7.77 -10.96 -2.34
C VAL A 203 8.87 -10.26 -1.53
N ALA A 204 10.14 -10.60 -1.76
CA ALA A 204 11.29 -9.96 -1.13
C ALA A 204 11.75 -8.64 -1.79
N ALA A 205 11.18 -8.27 -2.94
CA ALA A 205 11.54 -7.07 -3.68
C ALA A 205 10.89 -5.82 -3.07
N GLY A 206 11.71 -4.86 -2.66
CA GLY A 206 11.28 -3.51 -2.32
C GLY A 206 11.12 -2.62 -3.56
N PRO A 207 11.38 -1.30 -3.46
CA PRO A 207 11.21 -0.35 -4.56
C PRO A 207 11.92 -0.81 -5.84
N VAL A 208 11.24 -0.66 -6.98
CA VAL A 208 11.71 -1.12 -8.29
C VAL A 208 12.24 0.06 -9.10
N GLY A 209 13.44 -0.10 -9.67
CA GLY A 209 14.07 0.84 -10.60
C GLY A 209 14.20 0.24 -11.98
N VAL A 210 14.13 1.08 -13.02
CA VAL A 210 14.04 0.66 -14.43
C VAL A 210 14.98 1.50 -15.30
N THR A 211 15.86 0.86 -16.09
CA THR A 211 16.74 1.60 -17.01
C THR A 211 15.97 2.27 -18.15
N PRO A 212 16.48 3.36 -18.73
CA PRO A 212 16.02 3.86 -20.02
C PRO A 212 15.95 2.76 -21.09
N GLY A 213 14.96 2.87 -21.98
CA GLY A 213 14.73 1.90 -23.05
C GLY A 213 15.76 1.96 -24.19
N PRO A 214 15.66 1.07 -25.21
CA PRO A 214 14.53 0.16 -25.46
C PRO A 214 14.58 -1.14 -24.64
N THR A 215 15.72 -1.50 -24.07
CA THR A 215 15.87 -2.70 -23.22
C THR A 215 15.80 -2.30 -21.75
N TYR A 216 14.61 -2.42 -21.17
CA TYR A 216 14.36 -2.10 -19.76
C TYR A 216 14.94 -3.18 -18.84
N SER A 217 16.06 -2.89 -18.18
CA SER A 217 16.62 -3.71 -17.11
C SER A 217 16.04 -3.25 -15.77
N LEU A 218 15.65 -4.19 -14.92
CA LEU A 218 15.02 -3.90 -13.63
C LEU A 218 15.96 -4.16 -12.46
N TYR A 219 15.85 -3.34 -11.43
CA TYR A 219 16.57 -3.47 -10.17
C TYR A 219 15.61 -3.33 -9.00
N THR A 220 15.94 -3.93 -7.87
CA THR A 220 15.22 -3.75 -6.59
C THR A 220 16.20 -3.78 -5.42
N VAL A 221 15.84 -3.17 -4.29
CA VAL A 221 16.53 -3.43 -3.03
C VAL A 221 15.77 -4.51 -2.26
N VAL A 222 16.50 -5.49 -1.74
CA VAL A 222 16.00 -6.51 -0.80
C VAL A 222 16.58 -6.20 0.58
N SER A 223 15.77 -6.35 1.63
CA SER A 223 16.20 -6.21 3.02
C SER A 223 15.69 -7.34 3.91
N GLU A 224 16.59 -7.89 4.73
CA GLU A 224 16.21 -8.72 5.87
C GLU A 224 15.94 -7.83 7.10
N GLY A 225 14.72 -7.29 7.15
CA GLY A 225 14.26 -6.41 8.24
C GLY A 225 14.98 -5.06 8.29
N TYR A 226 15.31 -4.58 9.49
CA TYR A 226 16.06 -3.33 9.71
C TYR A 226 17.57 -3.54 9.83
N THR A 227 18.01 -4.74 10.21
CA THR A 227 19.43 -5.10 10.40
C THR A 227 20.12 -5.52 9.10
N GLY A 228 19.36 -5.92 8.09
CA GLY A 228 19.89 -6.42 6.84
C GLY A 228 20.34 -7.88 6.89
N PRO A 229 20.95 -8.41 5.81
CA PRO A 229 21.55 -7.68 4.68
C PRO A 229 20.61 -6.73 3.92
N HIS A 230 21.14 -5.58 3.53
CA HIS A 230 20.50 -4.56 2.70
C HIS A 230 21.22 -4.53 1.35
N ALA A 231 20.60 -4.99 0.26
CA ALA A 231 21.34 -5.13 -1.00
C ALA A 231 20.49 -4.89 -2.25
N LEU A 232 21.13 -4.29 -3.27
CA LEU A 232 20.55 -4.13 -4.60
C LEU A 232 20.68 -5.44 -5.37
N TYR A 233 19.60 -5.89 -6.00
CA TYR A 233 19.56 -7.05 -6.89
C TYR A 233 19.08 -6.63 -8.29
N SER A 234 19.47 -7.41 -9.29
CA SER A 234 18.80 -7.40 -10.60
C SER A 234 17.48 -8.16 -10.51
N LEU A 235 16.46 -7.66 -11.19
CA LEU A 235 15.18 -8.32 -11.44
C LEU A 235 15.07 -8.87 -12.88
N GLY A 236 16.13 -8.80 -13.69
CA GLY A 236 16.11 -9.20 -15.10
C GLY A 236 15.74 -8.06 -16.05
N THR A 237 15.03 -8.36 -17.14
CA THR A 237 14.62 -7.37 -18.16
C THR A 237 13.15 -7.51 -18.51
N TRP A 238 12.41 -6.40 -18.62
CA TRP A 238 10.96 -6.41 -18.85
C TRP A 238 10.57 -7.21 -20.11
N PRO A 239 9.53 -8.07 -20.07
CA PRO A 239 8.66 -8.43 -18.94
C PRO A 239 9.13 -9.69 -18.16
N GLN A 240 10.36 -10.14 -18.34
CA GLN A 240 10.91 -11.33 -17.67
C GLN A 240 11.50 -10.97 -16.30
N VAL A 241 10.61 -10.85 -15.31
CA VAL A 241 10.96 -10.47 -13.93
C VAL A 241 11.31 -11.70 -13.10
N SER A 242 12.51 -11.72 -12.51
CA SER A 242 12.95 -12.75 -11.55
C SER A 242 14.13 -12.23 -10.71
N LEU A 243 14.15 -12.55 -9.40
CA LEU A 243 15.23 -12.09 -8.51
C LEU A 243 16.55 -12.79 -8.84
N GLY A 244 17.59 -12.00 -9.12
CA GLY A 244 18.93 -12.51 -9.38
C GLY A 244 19.54 -13.23 -8.17
N ALA A 245 20.29 -14.31 -8.40
CA ALA A 245 20.83 -15.18 -7.35
C ALA A 245 21.96 -14.55 -6.50
N THR A 246 22.46 -13.35 -6.85
CA THR A 246 23.55 -12.66 -6.16
C THR A 246 23.28 -11.16 -6.08
N PRO A 247 23.58 -10.50 -4.95
CA PRO A 247 23.48 -9.05 -4.84
C PRO A 247 24.51 -8.36 -5.75
N LEU A 248 24.13 -7.21 -6.32
CA LEU A 248 24.97 -6.34 -7.12
C LEU A 248 25.88 -5.48 -6.23
N PHE A 249 25.32 -4.90 -5.16
CA PHE A 249 26.08 -4.30 -4.06
C PHE A 249 25.25 -4.23 -2.77
N ASP A 250 25.95 -4.08 -1.65
CA ASP A 250 25.41 -3.82 -0.32
C ASP A 250 25.09 -2.33 -0.17
N VAL A 251 23.82 -2.00 0.06
CA VAL A 251 23.28 -0.63 0.08
C VAL A 251 23.73 0.14 1.33
N ALA A 252 24.03 -0.54 2.43
CA ALA A 252 24.54 0.11 3.63
C ALA A 252 25.97 0.62 3.39
N ALA A 253 26.29 1.87 3.76
CA ALA A 253 27.67 2.34 3.67
C ALA A 253 28.57 1.54 4.64
N PRO A 254 29.86 1.27 4.33
CA PRO A 254 30.73 0.42 5.16
C PRO A 254 30.85 0.84 6.64
N ALA A 255 30.62 2.12 6.97
CA ALA A 255 30.63 2.62 8.34
C ALA A 255 29.35 2.26 9.15
N ASP A 256 28.26 1.89 8.47
CA ASP A 256 26.94 1.64 9.07
C ASP A 256 26.57 0.14 9.12
N ARG A 257 27.43 -0.77 8.65
CA ARG A 257 27.19 -2.24 8.62
C ARG A 257 27.35 -2.92 9.99
N GLY A 258 26.99 -2.22 11.07
CA GLY A 258 27.05 -2.72 12.44
C GLY A 258 25.71 -3.32 12.89
N PRO A 259 25.70 -4.39 13.72
CA PRO A 259 24.46 -5.06 14.15
C PRO A 259 23.53 -4.20 15.02
N SER A 260 23.95 -3.01 15.42
CA SER A 260 23.14 -2.02 16.15
C SER A 260 22.56 -0.91 15.26
N ALA A 261 22.82 -0.94 13.95
CA ALA A 261 22.35 0.07 13.01
C ALA A 261 21.04 -0.39 12.35
N ALA A 262 19.90 -0.02 12.93
CA ALA A 262 18.61 -0.14 12.26
C ALA A 262 18.55 0.86 11.09
N LEU A 263 18.56 0.34 9.86
CA LEU A 263 18.47 1.15 8.64
C LEU A 263 17.05 1.11 8.09
N PHE A 264 16.57 2.26 7.62
CA PHE A 264 15.28 2.41 6.96
C PHE A 264 15.57 2.73 5.49
N LEU A 265 15.30 1.78 4.58
CA LEU A 265 15.55 1.98 3.15
C LEU A 265 14.76 3.17 2.59
N SER A 266 15.39 3.92 1.70
CA SER A 266 14.71 4.96 0.93
C SER A 266 13.76 4.33 -0.09
N PRO A 267 12.57 4.90 -0.35
CA PRO A 267 11.54 4.30 -1.19
C PRO A 267 11.82 4.45 -2.70
N PHE A 268 13.09 4.46 -3.14
CA PHE A 268 13.48 4.70 -4.52
C PHE A 268 14.66 3.85 -5.00
N VAL A 269 14.66 3.55 -6.30
CA VAL A 269 15.79 2.99 -7.05
C VAL A 269 15.83 3.70 -8.40
N GLU A 270 16.69 4.71 -8.53
CA GLU A 270 16.79 5.58 -9.71
C GLU A 270 17.96 5.16 -10.60
N THR A 271 17.85 5.29 -11.93
CA THR A 271 18.96 4.91 -12.83
C THR A 271 19.06 5.73 -14.11
N ASP A 272 20.30 6.16 -14.43
CA ASP A 272 20.63 6.86 -15.67
C ASP A 272 20.99 5.91 -16.84
N GLY A 273 20.77 4.60 -16.65
CA GLY A 273 21.11 3.54 -17.61
C GLY A 273 22.52 2.95 -17.47
N GLN A 274 23.44 3.62 -16.78
CA GLN A 274 24.75 3.05 -16.40
C GLN A 274 24.85 2.82 -14.89
N ARG A 275 24.31 3.75 -14.10
CA ARG A 275 24.36 3.77 -12.64
C ARG A 275 22.99 3.56 -12.03
N VAL A 276 22.95 2.99 -10.83
CA VAL A 276 21.74 2.81 -10.03
C VAL A 276 21.96 3.45 -8.66
N LEU A 277 21.14 4.44 -8.33
CA LEU A 277 21.13 5.16 -7.05
C LEU A 277 19.95 4.69 -6.20
N THR A 278 20.25 4.28 -4.98
CA THR A 278 19.28 4.01 -3.92
C THR A 278 19.87 4.46 -2.57
N GLY A 279 19.21 4.23 -1.44
CA GLY A 279 19.71 4.72 -0.16
C GLY A 279 18.96 4.21 1.06
N TYR A 280 19.34 4.76 2.20
CA TYR A 280 18.70 4.54 3.50
C TYR A 280 18.87 5.77 4.40
N THR A 281 18.00 5.87 5.40
CA THR A 281 18.16 6.71 6.61
C THR A 281 18.41 5.84 7.84
N LYS A 282 18.80 6.48 8.94
CA LYS A 282 18.88 5.92 10.29
C LYS A 282 18.02 6.77 11.22
N SER A 283 17.62 6.20 12.36
CA SER A 283 16.99 6.97 13.43
C SER A 283 17.96 8.01 14.01
N GLY A 284 17.42 9.17 14.39
CA GLY A 284 18.20 10.29 14.93
C GLY A 284 17.72 11.64 14.39
N GLY A 285 18.21 12.73 14.99
CA GLY A 285 17.85 14.08 14.55
C GLY A 285 18.30 14.34 13.11
N GLY A 286 17.36 14.73 12.24
CA GLY A 286 17.63 14.94 10.81
C GLY A 286 17.87 13.65 10.01
N PHE A 287 17.38 12.50 10.50
CA PHE A 287 17.36 11.19 9.81
C PHE A 287 18.66 10.89 9.01
N PRO A 288 19.83 10.85 9.67
CA PRO A 288 21.11 10.75 8.99
C PRO A 288 21.22 9.46 8.18
N GLY A 289 21.59 9.56 6.91
CA GLY A 289 21.56 8.44 5.96
C GLY A 289 22.68 8.50 4.93
N SER A 290 22.63 7.61 3.95
CA SER A 290 23.47 7.67 2.74
C SER A 290 22.66 7.25 1.51
N VAL A 291 23.02 7.78 0.35
CA VAL A 291 22.74 7.14 -0.93
C VAL A 291 23.95 6.32 -1.38
N GLY A 292 23.70 5.13 -1.91
CA GLY A 292 24.68 4.28 -2.56
C GLY A 292 24.44 4.29 -4.07
N VAL A 293 25.52 4.48 -4.85
CA VAL A 293 25.53 4.39 -6.31
C VAL A 293 26.31 3.17 -6.74
N TYR A 294 25.61 2.22 -7.33
CA TYR A 294 26.18 1.16 -8.15
C TYR A 294 26.49 1.70 -9.55
N ASP A 295 27.64 1.35 -10.12
CA ASP A 295 27.99 1.66 -11.51
C ASP A 295 28.26 0.35 -12.26
N SER A 296 27.49 0.06 -13.31
CA SER A 296 27.64 -1.17 -14.10
C SER A 296 28.97 -1.26 -14.84
N ALA A 297 29.67 -0.14 -15.05
CA ALA A 297 31.03 -0.11 -15.60
C ALA A 297 32.13 -0.31 -14.53
N ALA A 298 31.80 -0.17 -13.24
CA ALA A 298 32.72 -0.33 -12.11
C ALA A 298 32.07 -1.07 -10.91
N PRO A 299 31.50 -2.28 -11.11
CA PRO A 299 30.60 -2.91 -10.13
C PRO A 299 31.26 -3.29 -8.79
N SER A 300 32.59 -3.38 -8.74
CA SER A 300 33.35 -3.64 -7.51
C SER A 300 33.63 -2.40 -6.65
N ALA A 301 33.23 -1.20 -7.10
CA ALA A 301 33.52 0.07 -6.43
C ALA A 301 32.28 0.98 -6.28
N PRO A 302 31.21 0.53 -5.58
CA PRO A 302 30.05 1.37 -5.31
C PRO A 302 30.42 2.61 -4.51
N THR A 303 29.85 3.75 -4.89
CA THR A 303 30.10 5.07 -4.28
C THR A 303 29.02 5.40 -3.26
N TYR A 304 29.40 5.72 -2.02
CA TYR A 304 28.45 6.13 -0.97
C TYR A 304 28.59 7.62 -0.69
N VAL A 305 27.46 8.32 -0.63
CA VAL A 305 27.39 9.76 -0.34
C VAL A 305 26.40 9.96 0.79
N SER A 306 26.83 10.65 1.86
CA SER A 306 25.96 11.01 2.98
C SER A 306 24.71 11.74 2.48
N ALA A 307 23.54 11.34 2.94
CA ALA A 307 22.26 11.90 2.51
C ALA A 307 21.28 11.87 3.68
N SER A 308 21.17 12.98 4.41
CA SER A 308 20.26 13.14 5.55
C SER A 308 18.83 13.33 5.06
N SER A 309 17.90 12.53 5.60
CA SER A 309 16.48 12.52 5.22
C SER A 309 16.29 12.38 3.70
N ASN A 310 16.78 11.29 3.09
CA ASN A 310 16.65 11.03 1.65
C ASN A 310 15.29 10.36 1.32
N PHE A 311 14.23 11.18 1.21
CA PHE A 311 12.85 10.70 1.06
C PHE A 311 12.49 10.28 -0.37
N SER A 312 12.91 11.05 -1.38
CA SER A 312 12.66 10.72 -2.79
C SER A 312 13.83 11.15 -3.68
N ALA A 313 13.90 10.59 -4.89
CA ALA A 313 14.95 10.88 -5.87
C ALA A 313 14.36 10.89 -7.29
N GLY A 314 15.16 11.33 -8.26
CA GLY A 314 14.78 11.32 -9.68
C GLY A 314 15.97 11.57 -10.60
N VAL A 315 15.97 11.03 -11.81
CA VAL A 315 17.08 11.21 -12.77
C VAL A 315 16.86 12.40 -13.69
N VAL A 316 17.85 13.28 -13.82
CA VAL A 316 17.93 14.33 -14.84
C VAL A 316 19.26 14.25 -15.62
N PRO A 317 19.38 14.84 -16.82
CA PRO A 317 20.62 14.79 -17.59
C PRO A 317 21.85 15.27 -16.79
N GLY A 318 22.75 14.35 -16.46
CA GLY A 318 23.99 14.60 -15.72
C GLY A 318 23.88 14.65 -14.19
N ALA A 319 22.71 14.37 -13.59
CA ALA A 319 22.57 14.32 -12.14
C ALA A 319 21.43 13.40 -11.64
N PHE A 320 21.64 12.77 -10.49
CA PHE A 320 20.54 12.28 -9.66
C PHE A 320 20.06 13.43 -8.77
N LEU A 321 18.77 13.76 -8.80
CA LEU A 321 18.11 14.61 -7.82
C LEU A 321 17.82 13.78 -6.56
N VAL A 322 17.96 14.39 -5.39
CA VAL A 322 17.60 13.84 -4.08
C VAL A 322 16.84 14.91 -3.30
N ASN A 323 15.58 14.62 -2.95
CA ASN A 323 14.73 15.49 -2.15
C ASN A 323 14.87 15.11 -0.67
N GLY A 324 15.39 16.04 0.14
CA GLY A 324 15.82 15.71 1.49
C GLY A 324 16.47 16.85 2.27
N GLY A 325 17.16 16.53 3.37
CA GLY A 325 17.78 17.50 4.29
C GLY A 325 19.23 17.88 3.97
N GLY A 326 19.91 17.15 3.08
CA GLY A 326 21.31 17.38 2.74
C GLY A 326 21.92 16.25 1.91
N LEU A 327 23.01 16.55 1.20
CA LEU A 327 23.72 15.61 0.32
C LEU A 327 25.22 15.90 0.31
N GLY A 328 26.04 14.87 0.53
CA GLY A 328 27.49 14.96 0.61
C GLY A 328 27.94 15.90 1.73
N THR A 329 28.69 16.95 1.37
CA THR A 329 29.08 18.04 2.27
C THR A 329 28.09 19.21 2.28
N VAL A 330 27.04 19.16 1.45
CA VAL A 330 26.04 20.23 1.31
C VAL A 330 24.82 19.91 2.17
N SER A 331 24.80 20.41 3.40
CA SER A 331 23.65 20.33 4.30
C SER A 331 23.09 21.74 4.54
N ALA A 332 21.84 21.97 4.12
CA ALA A 332 21.20 23.29 4.14
C ALA A 332 19.68 23.18 4.34
N GLY A 333 19.25 22.30 5.25
CA GLY A 333 17.84 22.01 5.53
C GLY A 333 17.12 21.31 4.38
N LEU A 334 15.79 21.20 4.48
CA LEU A 334 14.97 20.58 3.44
C LEU A 334 15.16 21.30 2.09
N GLY A 335 15.22 20.53 1.00
CA GLY A 335 15.59 21.03 -0.31
C GLY A 335 15.78 19.95 -1.37
N ILE A 336 15.89 20.40 -2.62
CA ILE A 336 16.27 19.54 -3.74
C ILE A 336 17.77 19.64 -3.92
N TYR A 337 18.45 18.52 -3.72
CA TYR A 337 19.89 18.36 -3.93
C TYR A 337 20.14 17.60 -5.23
N ALA A 338 21.35 17.74 -5.77
CA ALA A 338 21.77 17.04 -6.98
C ALA A 338 23.15 16.41 -6.77
N LEU A 339 23.26 15.11 -7.05
CA LEU A 339 24.50 14.38 -7.19
C LEU A 339 24.91 14.37 -8.66
N LYS A 340 25.90 15.18 -9.05
CA LYS A 340 26.42 15.17 -10.42
C LYS A 340 27.04 13.81 -10.75
N THR A 341 26.66 13.21 -11.87
CA THR A 341 27.05 11.83 -12.19
C THR A 341 28.45 11.71 -12.82
N ASP A 342 29.04 12.81 -13.28
CA ASP A 342 30.40 12.87 -13.84
C ASP A 342 31.51 12.94 -12.76
N THR A 343 31.18 13.49 -11.60
CA THR A 343 32.14 13.93 -10.57
C THR A 343 31.73 13.52 -9.15
N PHE A 344 30.55 12.93 -8.98
CA PHE A 344 29.90 12.67 -7.68
C PHE A 344 29.90 13.89 -6.73
N THR A 345 29.88 15.10 -7.30
CA THR A 345 29.81 16.36 -6.55
C THR A 345 28.36 16.68 -6.21
N ALA A 346 28.10 16.93 -4.92
CA ALA A 346 26.80 17.36 -4.43
C ALA A 346 26.58 18.88 -4.58
N LEU A 347 25.35 19.28 -4.90
CA LEU A 347 24.88 20.66 -4.94
C LEU A 347 23.48 20.75 -4.33
N LYS A 348 23.09 21.91 -3.76
CA LYS A 348 21.66 22.26 -3.61
C LYS A 348 21.21 22.95 -4.90
N VAL A 349 20.12 22.48 -5.50
CA VAL A 349 19.59 22.99 -6.77
C VAL A 349 18.17 23.54 -6.66
N GLY A 350 17.40 23.14 -5.65
CA GLY A 350 16.09 23.71 -5.33
C GLY A 350 15.96 24.05 -3.85
N THR A 351 15.40 25.22 -3.57
CA THR A 351 14.96 25.65 -2.25
C THR A 351 13.46 25.39 -2.13
N LEU A 352 13.07 24.67 -1.08
CA LEU A 352 11.66 24.41 -0.76
C LEU A 352 11.06 25.59 0.04
N PRO A 353 9.73 25.75 0.06
CA PRO A 353 9.07 26.85 0.77
C PRO A 353 9.31 26.84 2.30
N PRO A 354 9.21 27.98 3.00
CA PRO A 354 9.32 28.04 4.47
C PRO A 354 8.33 27.15 5.24
N GLU A 355 7.13 26.95 4.70
CA GLU A 355 6.04 26.11 5.24
C GLU A 355 6.27 24.60 5.05
N THR A 356 7.46 24.18 4.64
CA THR A 356 7.81 22.76 4.42
C THR A 356 8.07 22.04 5.74
N GLY A 357 7.07 21.34 6.27
CA GLY A 357 7.21 20.44 7.42
C GLY A 357 7.92 19.12 7.09
N GLY A 358 7.79 18.66 5.84
CA GLY A 358 8.40 17.41 5.37
C GLY A 358 8.72 17.43 3.88
N SER A 359 9.62 16.55 3.44
CA SER A 359 9.85 16.33 2.01
C SER A 359 8.68 15.57 1.39
N GLY A 360 8.50 15.74 0.08
CA GLY A 360 7.54 14.99 -0.71
C GLY A 360 8.22 14.17 -1.81
N PHE A 361 7.46 13.86 -2.84
CA PHE A 361 7.85 12.99 -3.93
C PHE A 361 8.63 13.72 -5.03
N THR A 362 9.38 12.95 -5.82
CA THR A 362 10.16 13.41 -6.96
C THR A 362 9.83 12.49 -8.12
N ALA A 363 9.49 13.05 -9.28
CA ALA A 363 9.19 12.28 -10.48
C ALA A 363 9.63 13.05 -11.73
N VAL A 364 10.34 12.39 -12.64
CA VAL A 364 10.84 13.03 -13.87
C VAL A 364 10.17 12.44 -15.11
N SER A 365 9.65 13.31 -15.96
CA SER A 365 8.98 13.00 -17.22
C SER A 365 9.98 12.83 -18.38
N THR A 366 9.56 12.18 -19.47
CA THR A 366 10.44 11.90 -20.62
C THR A 366 10.89 13.15 -21.39
N ASN A 367 10.21 14.29 -21.22
CA ASN A 367 10.65 15.59 -21.76
C ASN A 367 11.41 16.45 -20.73
N GLY A 368 11.82 15.86 -19.60
CA GLY A 368 12.77 16.44 -18.66
C GLY A 368 12.18 17.40 -17.63
N VAL A 369 10.85 17.55 -17.57
CA VAL A 369 10.20 18.24 -16.45
C VAL A 369 10.27 17.35 -15.22
N ALA A 370 10.80 17.87 -14.12
CA ALA A 370 10.75 17.22 -12.82
C ALA A 370 9.58 17.79 -12.02
N MET A 371 8.65 16.93 -11.62
CA MET A 371 7.73 17.22 -10.53
C MET A 371 8.50 17.04 -9.21
N LEU A 372 8.56 18.12 -8.43
CA LEU A 372 9.27 18.20 -7.15
C LEU A 372 8.25 18.58 -6.08
N GLY A 373 8.09 17.73 -5.07
CA GLY A 373 7.07 17.87 -4.04
C GLY A 373 7.59 18.06 -2.62
N TYR A 374 6.70 18.51 -1.76
CA TYR A 374 6.93 18.74 -0.33
C TYR A 374 5.61 18.58 0.44
N PHE A 375 5.71 18.28 1.73
CA PHE A 375 4.57 18.34 2.65
C PHE A 375 4.51 19.74 3.27
N SER A 376 3.34 20.38 3.15
CA SER A 376 3.08 21.74 3.63
C SER A 376 2.40 21.71 5.00
N ASP A 377 3.01 22.35 6.01
CA ASP A 377 2.41 22.50 7.34
C ASP A 377 1.22 23.48 7.35
N ASP A 378 1.09 24.33 6.31
CA ASP A 378 -0.03 25.27 6.16
C ASP A 378 -1.29 24.59 5.58
N THR A 379 -1.13 23.59 4.70
CA THR A 379 -2.25 22.90 4.02
C THR A 379 -2.47 21.47 4.49
N PHE A 380 -1.51 20.87 5.20
CA PHE A 380 -1.45 19.44 5.57
C PHE A 380 -1.49 18.45 4.39
N LEU A 381 -1.16 18.93 3.19
CA LEU A 381 -1.10 18.13 1.96
C LEU A 381 0.35 17.98 1.47
N ASN A 382 0.58 16.88 0.75
CA ASN A 382 1.68 16.87 -0.21
C ASN A 382 1.31 17.78 -1.39
N GLU A 383 2.21 18.69 -1.74
CA GLU A 383 2.12 19.55 -2.93
C GLU A 383 3.15 19.09 -3.98
N GLY A 384 2.89 19.40 -5.25
CA GLY A 384 3.81 19.10 -6.36
C GLY A 384 4.01 20.30 -7.29
N ARG A 385 5.26 20.61 -7.63
CA ARG A 385 5.64 21.75 -8.48
C ARG A 385 6.42 21.26 -9.71
N ALA A 386 6.01 21.67 -10.90
CA ALA A 386 6.55 21.17 -12.17
C ALA A 386 7.69 22.06 -12.70
N VAL A 387 8.94 21.65 -12.50
CA VAL A 387 10.14 22.43 -12.86
C VAL A 387 10.68 22.04 -14.23
N GLY A 388 10.77 23.01 -15.14
CA GLY A 388 11.25 22.82 -16.50
C GLY A 388 12.76 22.49 -16.59
N PRO A 389 13.19 21.65 -17.56
CA PRO A 389 14.55 21.14 -17.66
C PRO A 389 15.62 22.24 -17.77
N ALA A 390 15.33 23.37 -18.42
CA ALA A 390 16.31 24.46 -18.55
C ALA A 390 16.57 25.18 -17.21
N THR A 391 15.60 25.19 -16.30
CA THR A 391 15.78 25.73 -14.94
C THR A 391 16.65 24.80 -14.10
N ILE A 392 16.46 23.49 -14.21
CA ILE A 392 17.29 22.47 -13.55
C ILE A 392 18.73 22.51 -14.10
N ALA A 393 18.91 22.54 -15.42
CA ALA A 393 20.22 22.65 -16.06
C ALA A 393 20.96 23.94 -15.67
N ARG A 394 20.24 25.07 -15.56
CA ARG A 394 20.81 26.34 -15.07
C ARG A 394 21.30 26.24 -13.63
N ALA A 395 20.58 25.57 -12.73
CA ALA A 395 21.03 25.35 -11.36
C ALA A 395 22.25 24.39 -11.30
N LEU A 396 22.24 23.30 -12.06
CA LEU A 396 23.36 22.36 -12.17
C LEU A 396 24.65 23.02 -12.71
N THR A 397 24.54 23.99 -13.62
CA THR A 397 25.70 24.71 -14.19
C THR A 397 26.18 25.86 -13.32
N SER A 398 25.28 26.61 -12.68
CA SER A 398 25.61 27.79 -11.88
C SER A 398 25.86 27.53 -10.39
N GLY A 399 25.43 26.38 -9.86
CA GLY A 399 25.39 26.11 -8.41
C GLY A 399 24.41 26.98 -7.63
N THR A 400 23.56 27.77 -8.31
CA THR A 400 22.56 28.63 -7.69
C THR A 400 21.21 27.91 -7.65
N PRO A 401 20.60 27.68 -6.47
CA PRO A 401 19.29 27.05 -6.39
C PRO A 401 18.18 27.88 -7.05
N PHE A 402 17.19 27.21 -7.64
CA PHE A 402 15.90 27.83 -7.94
C PHE A 402 14.95 27.74 -6.75
N ASP A 403 13.94 28.61 -6.73
CA ASP A 403 12.79 28.48 -5.83
C ASP A 403 11.81 27.45 -6.40
N VAL A 404 11.43 26.46 -5.60
CA VAL A 404 10.46 25.42 -5.98
C VAL A 404 9.02 25.96 -5.94
N ALA A 405 8.70 26.91 -5.06
CA ALA A 405 7.37 27.50 -4.94
C ALA A 405 6.94 28.23 -6.23
N ALA A 406 7.91 28.87 -6.89
CA ALA A 406 7.73 29.67 -8.10
C ALA A 406 7.43 28.85 -9.38
N ALA A 407 7.50 27.51 -9.32
CA ALA A 407 7.12 26.65 -10.43
C ALA A 407 5.61 26.31 -10.40
N PRO A 408 4.97 26.04 -11.56
CA PRO A 408 3.54 25.71 -11.64
C PRO A 408 3.16 24.54 -10.74
N ALA A 409 2.08 24.68 -9.97
CA ALA A 409 1.56 23.64 -9.10
C ALA A 409 0.71 22.62 -9.87
N LEU A 410 0.83 21.33 -9.52
CA LEU A 410 -0.09 20.29 -9.96
C LEU A 410 -1.37 20.38 -9.12
N ASP A 411 -2.51 20.54 -9.77
CA ASP A 411 -3.82 20.46 -9.11
C ASP A 411 -4.20 19.00 -8.85
N VAL A 412 -3.66 18.44 -7.77
CA VAL A 412 -3.94 17.07 -7.35
C VAL A 412 -5.38 16.95 -6.81
N GLY A 413 -5.84 17.95 -6.06
CA GLY A 413 -7.18 17.93 -5.43
C GLY A 413 -7.36 16.81 -4.40
N SER A 414 -6.27 16.36 -3.75
CA SER A 414 -6.22 15.40 -2.65
C SER A 414 -4.78 15.33 -2.13
N ASN A 415 -4.54 14.54 -1.09
CA ASN A 415 -3.20 14.09 -0.75
C ASN A 415 -2.70 13.02 -1.77
N PHE A 416 -1.41 12.67 -1.74
CA PHE A 416 -0.83 11.61 -2.57
C PHE A 416 0.43 11.01 -1.94
N VAL A 417 0.69 9.71 -2.17
CA VAL A 417 1.77 8.95 -1.50
C VAL A 417 2.75 8.24 -2.44
N ALA A 418 2.62 8.43 -3.75
CA ALA A 418 3.62 8.05 -4.73
C ALA A 418 3.55 8.98 -5.96
N ALA A 419 4.67 9.14 -6.65
CA ALA A 419 4.75 9.84 -7.94
C ALA A 419 5.77 9.13 -8.85
N SER A 420 5.53 9.10 -10.16
CA SER A 420 6.51 8.59 -11.14
C SER A 420 6.34 9.18 -12.53
N GLY A 421 7.38 9.07 -13.36
CA GLY A 421 7.33 9.51 -14.76
C GLY A 421 6.36 8.67 -15.60
N HIS A 422 5.54 9.33 -16.42
CA HIS A 422 4.58 8.66 -17.30
C HIS A 422 4.55 9.38 -18.66
N GLY A 423 5.60 9.18 -19.45
CA GLY A 423 5.82 9.88 -20.71
C GLY A 423 6.04 11.37 -20.51
N GLU A 424 5.45 12.20 -21.37
CA GLU A 424 5.43 13.67 -21.25
C GLU A 424 4.45 14.11 -20.14
N GLY A 425 4.80 13.78 -18.90
CA GLY A 425 3.97 13.94 -17.72
C GLY A 425 4.41 13.04 -16.57
N VAL A 426 3.68 13.11 -15.46
CA VAL A 426 3.85 12.23 -14.29
C VAL A 426 2.51 11.64 -13.87
N SER A 427 2.55 10.48 -13.22
CA SER A 427 1.40 9.90 -12.52
C SER A 427 1.63 9.90 -11.01
N VAL A 428 0.58 10.16 -10.24
CA VAL A 428 0.57 10.19 -8.77
C VAL A 428 -0.50 9.25 -8.22
N LEU A 429 -0.21 8.57 -7.11
CA LEU A 429 -1.18 7.75 -6.36
C LEU A 429 -1.91 8.63 -5.34
N ARG A 430 -3.16 8.98 -5.65
CA ARG A 430 -4.03 9.87 -4.88
C ARG A 430 -4.83 9.13 -3.82
N GLY A 431 -5.29 9.88 -2.83
CA GLY A 431 -6.06 9.38 -1.70
C GLY A 431 -5.98 10.34 -0.51
N ASP A 432 -6.36 9.86 0.66
CA ASP A 432 -6.17 10.60 1.92
C ASP A 432 -6.01 9.67 3.14
N TYR A 433 -5.59 10.24 4.27
CA TYR A 433 -5.38 9.52 5.52
C TYR A 433 -6.68 9.42 6.34
N VAL A 434 -7.23 8.22 6.48
CA VAL A 434 -8.56 7.99 7.07
C VAL A 434 -8.45 7.72 8.58
N PRO A 435 -9.13 8.50 9.45
CA PRO A 435 -9.20 8.23 10.89
C PRO A 435 -9.96 6.93 11.21
N PRO A 436 -9.71 6.27 12.36
CA PRO A 436 -8.87 6.74 13.47
C PRO A 436 -7.38 6.41 13.32
N ASP A 437 -7.04 5.40 12.50
CA ASP A 437 -5.69 4.85 12.42
C ASP A 437 -4.75 5.61 11.46
N TYR A 438 -5.30 6.54 10.67
CA TYR A 438 -4.59 7.29 9.63
C TYR A 438 -3.87 6.39 8.62
N ASN A 439 -4.54 5.30 8.23
CA ASN A 439 -4.17 4.52 7.05
C ASN A 439 -4.51 5.34 5.80
N PHE A 440 -3.64 5.31 4.78
CA PHE A 440 -3.90 5.99 3.52
C PHE A 440 -4.86 5.17 2.65
N ALA A 441 -6.08 5.66 2.45
CA ALA A 441 -7.03 5.08 1.51
C ALA A 441 -6.80 5.69 0.13
N ALA A 442 -6.35 4.85 -0.82
CA ALA A 442 -6.07 5.29 -2.17
C ALA A 442 -7.35 5.34 -3.02
N THR A 443 -7.50 6.40 -3.82
CA THR A 443 -8.68 6.65 -4.66
C THR A 443 -8.41 6.34 -6.13
N ASP A 444 -7.26 6.77 -6.64
CA ASP A 444 -6.90 6.67 -8.05
C ASP A 444 -5.41 6.91 -8.29
N ILE A 445 -4.89 6.35 -9.38
CA ILE A 445 -3.67 6.84 -10.01
C ILE A 445 -4.12 7.88 -11.05
N SER A 446 -3.69 9.13 -10.90
CA SER A 446 -3.97 10.22 -11.84
C SER A 446 -2.71 10.69 -12.55
N ARG A 447 -2.81 10.98 -13.85
CA ARG A 447 -1.74 11.53 -14.69
C ARG A 447 -1.92 13.03 -14.91
N PHE A 448 -0.80 13.75 -14.94
CA PHE A 448 -0.69 15.14 -15.34
C PHE A 448 0.26 15.24 -16.53
N ALA A 449 -0.24 15.70 -17.67
CA ALA A 449 0.58 15.92 -18.86
C ALA A 449 1.43 17.20 -18.72
N PHE A 450 2.64 17.21 -19.27
CA PHE A 450 3.53 18.37 -19.26
C PHE A 450 3.93 18.78 -20.68
N THR A 451 3.48 19.97 -21.11
CA THR A 451 3.97 20.63 -22.32
C THR A 451 5.05 21.63 -21.95
N VAL A 452 6.16 21.67 -22.69
CA VAL A 452 7.32 22.52 -22.38
C VAL A 452 7.54 23.54 -23.50
N THR A 453 7.68 24.81 -23.13
CA THR A 453 7.96 25.92 -24.06
C THR A 453 9.25 26.65 -23.68
N ASP A 454 9.58 27.72 -24.41
CA ASP A 454 10.69 28.64 -24.11
C ASP A 454 12.03 27.93 -23.89
N ALA A 455 12.36 27.03 -24.83
CA ALA A 455 13.56 26.21 -24.86
C ALA A 455 13.82 25.38 -23.58
N GLY A 456 12.75 24.98 -22.87
CA GLY A 456 12.84 24.16 -21.66
C GLY A 456 12.58 24.91 -20.35
N ALA A 457 12.29 26.21 -20.41
CA ALA A 457 12.14 27.06 -19.22
C ALA A 457 10.71 27.07 -18.64
N THR A 458 9.70 27.09 -19.51
CA THR A 458 8.28 27.23 -19.14
C THR A 458 7.57 25.89 -19.25
N VAL A 459 6.75 25.56 -18.25
CA VAL A 459 5.95 24.32 -18.21
C VAL A 459 4.48 24.67 -18.17
N ILE A 460 3.68 23.99 -18.98
CA ILE A 460 2.22 24.03 -18.97
C ILE A 460 1.75 22.65 -18.51
N ILE A 461 0.97 22.62 -17.43
CA ILE A 461 0.39 21.40 -16.85
C ILE A 461 -1.00 21.18 -17.48
N GLY A 462 -1.23 19.98 -18.01
CA GLY A 462 -2.54 19.55 -18.50
C GLY A 462 -3.48 19.14 -17.35
N ALA A 463 -4.78 19.15 -17.61
CA ALA A 463 -5.79 18.72 -16.64
C ALA A 463 -5.55 17.29 -16.13
N ARG A 464 -6.00 17.01 -14.90
CA ARG A 464 -5.92 15.68 -14.24
C ARG A 464 -6.61 14.61 -15.10
N GLN A 465 -5.88 13.55 -15.44
CA GLN A 465 -6.37 12.40 -16.19
C GLN A 465 -6.31 11.13 -15.31
N PRO A 466 -7.43 10.66 -14.74
CA PRO A 466 -7.48 9.36 -14.07
C PRO A 466 -6.96 8.23 -14.98
N VAL A 467 -6.15 7.33 -14.43
CA VAL A 467 -5.47 6.23 -15.12
C VAL A 467 -6.01 4.87 -14.65
N LEU A 468 -6.08 4.71 -13.34
CA LEU A 468 -6.62 3.56 -12.62
C LEU A 468 -7.44 4.11 -11.44
N VAL A 469 -8.62 3.55 -11.18
CA VAL A 469 -9.52 3.99 -10.10
C VAL A 469 -9.83 2.80 -9.19
N TYR A 470 -9.85 3.05 -7.89
CA TYR A 470 -10.28 2.09 -6.88
C TYR A 470 -11.81 2.09 -6.79
N VAL A 471 -12.42 0.91 -6.92
CA VAL A 471 -13.88 0.70 -6.65
C VAL A 471 -14.15 -0.02 -5.33
N ASP A 472 -13.10 -0.62 -4.77
CA ASP A 472 -13.00 -1.19 -3.43
C ASP A 472 -11.57 -0.95 -2.92
N GLN A 473 -11.15 -1.58 -1.82
CA GLN A 473 -9.75 -1.57 -1.36
C GLN A 473 -9.16 -2.99 -1.37
N CYS A 474 -9.72 -3.89 -2.18
CA CYS A 474 -9.38 -5.31 -2.26
C CYS A 474 -8.15 -5.62 -3.13
N THR A 475 -7.59 -4.57 -3.74
CA THR A 475 -6.34 -4.57 -4.50
C THR A 475 -5.54 -3.32 -4.14
N SER A 476 -4.30 -3.50 -3.71
CA SER A 476 -3.41 -2.40 -3.33
C SER A 476 -2.41 -2.04 -4.44
N VAL A 477 -1.93 -0.80 -4.44
CA VAL A 477 -0.83 -0.35 -5.29
C VAL A 477 0.43 -0.24 -4.43
N THR A 478 1.44 -1.04 -4.75
CA THR A 478 2.68 -1.17 -3.96
C THR A 478 3.82 -0.26 -4.45
N GLY A 479 3.68 0.35 -5.63
CA GLY A 479 4.66 1.30 -6.14
C GLY A 479 4.36 1.81 -7.56
N LEU A 480 5.01 2.91 -7.94
CA LEU A 480 4.94 3.51 -9.27
C LEU A 480 6.35 3.76 -9.82
N THR A 481 6.71 3.14 -10.94
CA THR A 481 8.02 3.33 -11.61
C THR A 481 7.81 3.65 -13.09
N SER A 482 8.65 4.47 -13.70
CA SER A 482 8.58 4.76 -15.14
C SER A 482 9.13 3.60 -15.99
N LEU A 483 8.49 3.32 -17.13
CA LEU A 483 8.92 2.35 -18.14
C LEU A 483 9.07 3.07 -19.49
N GLY A 484 10.02 3.99 -19.56
CA GLY A 484 10.19 4.89 -20.70
C GLY A 484 9.00 5.86 -20.81
N THR A 485 8.17 5.70 -21.86
CA THR A 485 6.94 6.48 -22.05
C THR A 485 5.77 6.02 -21.20
N ASP A 486 5.86 4.81 -20.66
CA ASP A 486 4.77 4.08 -20.03
C ASP A 486 4.96 4.06 -18.51
N LEU A 487 3.92 3.70 -17.77
CA LEU A 487 3.98 3.56 -16.31
C LEU A 487 4.05 2.08 -15.94
N LEU A 488 4.81 1.74 -14.91
CA LEU A 488 4.86 0.42 -14.28
C LEU A 488 4.25 0.54 -12.88
N VAL A 489 3.13 -0.17 -12.67
CA VAL A 489 2.36 -0.15 -11.42
C VAL A 489 2.61 -1.47 -10.69
N GLY A 490 3.10 -1.39 -9.45
CA GLY A 490 3.10 -2.52 -8.53
C GLY A 490 1.70 -2.72 -7.97
N VAL A 491 1.18 -3.95 -8.06
CA VAL A 491 -0.16 -4.36 -7.65
C VAL A 491 -0.04 -5.56 -6.72
N ASP A 492 -0.79 -5.57 -5.61
CA ASP A 492 -0.86 -6.70 -4.68
C ASP A 492 -2.29 -6.97 -4.20
N ASP A 493 -2.71 -8.24 -4.28
CA ASP A 493 -4.02 -8.74 -3.90
C ASP A 493 -4.00 -10.27 -3.68
N LYS A 494 -5.17 -10.92 -3.58
CA LYS A 494 -5.31 -12.38 -3.36
C LYS A 494 -4.66 -13.28 -4.43
N ASN A 495 -4.27 -12.73 -5.58
CA ASN A 495 -3.52 -13.42 -6.64
C ASN A 495 -2.00 -13.19 -6.56
N GLY A 496 -1.54 -12.37 -5.62
CA GLY A 496 -0.14 -12.09 -5.32
C GLY A 496 0.49 -10.93 -6.10
N THR A 497 1.64 -10.49 -5.59
CA THR A 497 2.33 -9.27 -6.01
C THR A 497 2.84 -9.35 -7.44
N ARG A 498 2.61 -8.30 -8.22
CA ARG A 498 2.99 -8.22 -9.64
C ARG A 498 3.17 -6.78 -10.12
N LEU A 499 3.98 -6.63 -11.16
CA LEU A 499 4.15 -5.39 -11.91
C LEU A 499 3.23 -5.43 -13.14
N VAL A 500 2.53 -4.33 -13.42
CA VAL A 500 1.66 -4.18 -14.61
C VAL A 500 2.08 -2.94 -15.38
N ARG A 501 2.31 -3.08 -16.68
CA ARG A 501 2.59 -1.97 -17.58
C ARG A 501 1.28 -1.28 -17.97
N ILE A 502 1.19 0.02 -17.71
CA ILE A 502 0.09 0.88 -18.15
C ILE A 502 0.62 1.83 -19.23
N GLN A 503 0.01 1.77 -20.40
CA GLN A 503 0.39 2.55 -21.57
C GLN A 503 -0.67 3.61 -21.85
N GLN A 504 -0.26 4.78 -22.35
CA GLN A 504 -1.20 5.71 -22.98
C GLN A 504 -1.67 5.09 -24.30
N ALA A 505 -2.99 5.03 -24.51
CA ALA A 505 -3.57 4.53 -25.74
C ALA A 505 -3.17 5.44 -26.92
N PRO A 506 -2.92 4.88 -28.13
CA PRO A 506 -2.68 5.70 -29.31
C PRO A 506 -3.84 6.65 -29.57
N GLN A 507 -3.60 7.96 -29.54
CA GLN A 507 -4.61 8.94 -29.95
C GLN A 507 -4.99 8.69 -31.41
N ALA A 508 -6.28 8.52 -31.67
CA ALA A 508 -6.81 8.46 -33.03
C ALA A 508 -6.49 9.79 -33.75
N ARG A 509 -5.87 9.69 -34.92
CA ARG A 509 -5.48 10.81 -35.78
C ARG A 509 -6.53 11.10 -36.85
#